data_AF-A0A7W6F0V1-F1
#
_entry.id   AF-A0A7W6F0V1-F1
#
_cell.length_a   1.000
_cell.length_b   1.000
_cell.length_c   1.000
_cell.angle_alpha   90.00
_cell.angle_beta   90.00
_cell.angle_gamma   90.00
#
_symmetry.space_group_name_H-M   'P 1'
#
loop_
_entity.id
_entity.type
_entity.pdbx_description
1 polymer ?
#
loop_
_entity_poly.entity_id
_entity_poly.type
_entity_poly.pdbx_seq_one_letter_code
_entity_poly.pdbx_strand_id
1 'polypeptide(L)'
;MIAAAFALLLLQQTAPSVVWEAPAAEPGTETPIAAPSHTVPEWGLADPFGYERARCSPQLRGARTLEDCQAEVRGQLALALDEDLPDALRPVGMAGDCQMTQATERGSPYGLQCGPQSRTPAASSTPQELDCRPRPVEGGFSSECRPVDEAESKGLSLRLWGGKDD
;
A
#
# COMPACT_ATOMS: atom_id res chain seq x y z
N MET A 1 -7.42 -38.14 89.70
CA MET A 1 -6.96 -36.95 88.94
C MET A 1 -7.05 -37.23 87.44
N ILE A 2 -8.27 -37.31 86.90
CA ILE A 2 -8.52 -37.48 85.44
C ILE A 2 -9.67 -36.55 85.01
N ALA A 3 -10.56 -36.16 85.93
CA ALA A 3 -11.65 -35.22 85.67
C ALA A 3 -11.22 -33.78 85.35
N ALA A 4 -9.99 -33.36 85.72
CA ALA A 4 -9.50 -32.01 85.44
C ALA A 4 -8.92 -31.84 84.01
N ALA A 5 -8.66 -32.94 83.29
CA ALA A 5 -8.05 -32.89 81.96
C ALA A 5 -9.08 -32.69 80.83
N PHE A 6 -10.34 -33.05 81.04
CA PHE A 6 -11.39 -32.93 80.02
C PHE A 6 -12.00 -31.52 79.91
N ALA A 7 -11.87 -30.69 80.95
CA ALA A 7 -12.40 -29.32 80.94
C ALA A 7 -11.57 -28.36 80.07
N LEU A 8 -10.28 -28.63 79.86
CA LEU A 8 -9.38 -27.80 79.04
C LEU A 8 -9.49 -28.09 77.54
N LEU A 9 -10.04 -29.25 77.14
CA LEU A 9 -10.16 -29.61 75.72
C LEU A 9 -11.37 -28.98 75.02
N LEU A 10 -12.34 -28.45 75.79
CA LEU A 10 -13.58 -27.87 75.24
C LEU A 10 -13.47 -26.36 74.94
N LEU A 11 -12.37 -25.69 75.31
CA LEU A 11 -12.16 -24.26 75.05
C LEU A 11 -11.40 -23.93 73.75
N GLN A 12 -11.02 -24.92 72.94
CA GLN A 12 -10.37 -24.67 71.65
C GLN A 12 -11.36 -24.53 70.47
N GLN A 13 -12.60 -24.09 70.73
CA GLN A 13 -13.51 -23.73 69.65
C GLN A 13 -13.01 -22.45 68.98
N THR A 14 -12.26 -22.61 67.90
CA THR A 14 -11.87 -21.54 66.98
C THR A 14 -13.14 -20.85 66.50
N ALA A 15 -13.21 -19.53 66.71
CA ALA A 15 -14.35 -18.71 66.31
C ALA A 15 -14.70 -18.95 64.84
N PRO A 16 -15.99 -19.07 64.48
CA PRO A 16 -16.38 -19.17 63.09
C PRO A 16 -15.98 -17.88 62.39
N SER A 17 -14.96 -17.95 61.52
CA SER A 17 -14.62 -16.86 60.62
C SER A 17 -15.77 -16.70 59.64
N VAL A 18 -16.62 -15.69 59.85
CA VAL A 18 -17.61 -15.27 58.87
C VAL A 18 -16.85 -14.67 57.70
N VAL A 19 -16.64 -15.48 56.66
CA VAL A 19 -16.14 -15.00 55.37
C VAL A 19 -17.34 -14.38 54.66
N TRP A 20 -17.31 -13.05 54.55
CA TRP A 20 -18.22 -12.36 53.63
C TRP A 20 -17.73 -12.66 52.21
N GLU A 21 -18.44 -13.56 51.52
CA GLU A 21 -18.25 -13.76 50.09
C GLU A 21 -18.50 -12.40 49.41
N ALA A 22 -17.44 -11.78 48.89
CA ALA A 22 -17.61 -10.60 48.06
C ALA A 22 -18.46 -11.02 46.85
N PRO A 23 -19.54 -10.29 46.50
CA PRO A 23 -20.31 -10.60 45.30
C PRO A 23 -19.35 -10.67 44.12
N ALA A 24 -19.44 -11.76 43.35
CA ALA A 24 -18.68 -11.90 42.12
C ALA A 24 -18.86 -10.62 41.31
N ALA A 25 -17.76 -9.97 40.94
CA ALA A 25 -17.79 -8.77 40.13
C ALA A 25 -18.65 -9.08 38.90
N GLU A 26 -19.76 -8.34 38.76
CA GLU A 26 -20.60 -8.44 37.58
C GLU A 26 -19.69 -8.24 36.36
N PRO A 27 -19.82 -9.08 35.31
CA PRO A 27 -19.03 -8.88 34.09
C PRO A 27 -19.31 -7.46 33.62
N GLY A 28 -18.29 -6.61 33.69
CA GLY A 28 -18.39 -5.22 33.30
C GLY A 28 -19.04 -5.17 31.92
N THR A 29 -20.16 -4.46 31.82
CA THR A 29 -20.85 -4.27 30.55
C THR A 29 -19.84 -3.66 29.58
N GLU A 30 -19.38 -4.47 28.63
CA GLU A 30 -18.41 -4.05 27.63
C GLU A 30 -19.07 -2.90 26.86
N THR A 31 -18.56 -1.69 27.08
CA THR A 31 -19.07 -0.51 26.38
C THR A 31 -18.80 -0.76 24.90
N PRO A 32 -19.83 -0.73 24.02
CA PRO A 32 -19.61 -0.95 22.60
C PRO A 32 -18.55 0.02 22.09
N ILE A 33 -17.43 -0.50 21.60
CA ILE A 33 -16.40 0.31 20.96
C ILE A 33 -17.07 0.97 19.76
N ALA A 34 -17.18 2.30 19.79
CA ALA A 34 -17.76 3.06 18.69
C ALA A 34 -16.97 2.76 17.42
N ALA A 35 -17.68 2.46 16.33
CA ALA A 35 -17.05 2.19 15.05
C ALA A 35 -16.20 3.40 14.62
N PRO A 36 -15.01 3.17 14.05
CA PRO A 36 -14.15 4.24 13.56
C PRO A 36 -14.87 5.08 12.49
N SER A 37 -14.99 6.38 12.72
CA SER A 37 -15.62 7.31 11.78
C SER A 37 -14.63 7.79 10.72
N HIS A 38 -15.08 7.91 9.46
CA HIS A 38 -14.31 8.52 8.37
C HIS A 38 -14.64 10.00 8.16
N THR A 39 -13.74 10.71 7.48
CA THR A 39 -13.89 12.14 7.15
C THR A 39 -14.08 12.41 5.64
N VAL A 40 -14.26 11.36 4.85
CA VAL A 40 -14.42 11.45 3.39
C VAL A 40 -15.76 12.12 3.03
N PRO A 41 -15.78 13.17 2.20
CA PRO A 41 -17.01 13.80 1.72
C PRO A 41 -17.71 12.94 0.65
N GLU A 42 -19.01 13.14 0.46
CA GLU A 42 -19.83 12.39 -0.53
C GLU A 42 -19.22 12.30 -1.93
N TRP A 43 -18.67 13.41 -2.46
CA TRP A 43 -18.03 13.39 -3.78
C TRP A 43 -16.78 12.50 -3.82
N GLY A 44 -16.11 12.31 -2.69
CA GLY A 44 -14.95 11.43 -2.57
C GLY A 44 -15.32 9.97 -2.43
N LEU A 45 -16.56 9.66 -2.00
CA LEU A 45 -17.12 8.31 -2.10
C LEU A 45 -17.46 7.98 -3.56
N ALA A 46 -17.98 8.95 -4.31
CA ALA A 46 -18.31 8.80 -5.72
C ALA A 46 -17.09 8.72 -6.65
N ASP A 47 -16.01 9.46 -6.35
CA ASP A 47 -14.72 9.39 -7.07
C ASP A 47 -13.53 9.29 -6.09
N PRO A 48 -13.21 8.07 -5.61
CA PRO A 48 -12.16 7.88 -4.61
C PRO A 48 -10.75 8.18 -5.17
N PHE A 49 -10.52 7.97 -6.47
CA PHE A 49 -9.27 8.33 -7.13
C PHE A 49 -9.12 9.86 -7.27
N GLY A 50 -10.20 10.55 -7.66
CA GLY A 50 -10.25 12.01 -7.68
C GLY A 50 -10.01 12.61 -6.30
N TYR A 51 -10.57 12.00 -5.26
CA TYR A 51 -10.37 12.41 -3.88
C TYR A 51 -8.91 12.31 -3.44
N GLU A 52 -8.24 11.17 -3.67
CA GLU A 52 -6.82 11.01 -3.37
C GLU A 52 -5.97 12.06 -4.10
N ARG A 53 -6.19 12.23 -5.42
CA ARG A 53 -5.44 13.22 -6.22
C ARG A 53 -5.65 14.64 -5.70
N ALA A 54 -6.87 15.00 -5.33
CA ALA A 54 -7.16 16.33 -4.81
C ALA A 54 -6.42 16.55 -3.48
N ARG A 55 -6.55 15.63 -2.52
CA ARG A 55 -5.96 15.74 -1.17
C ARG A 55 -4.44 15.65 -1.15
N CYS A 56 -3.85 14.83 -2.02
CA CYS A 56 -2.41 14.64 -2.11
C CYS A 56 -1.73 15.47 -3.21
N SER A 57 -2.43 16.48 -3.74
CA SER A 57 -1.82 17.47 -4.62
C SER A 57 -0.64 18.18 -3.93
N PRO A 58 0.41 18.57 -4.67
CA PRO A 58 1.60 19.24 -4.10
C PRO A 58 1.25 20.47 -3.25
N GLN A 59 0.22 21.20 -3.65
CA GLN A 59 -0.25 22.41 -2.97
C GLN A 59 -0.87 22.10 -1.60
N LEU A 60 -1.59 20.98 -1.46
CA LEU A 60 -2.24 20.60 -0.20
C LEU A 60 -1.35 19.75 0.71
N ARG A 61 -0.50 18.87 0.16
CA ARG A 61 0.38 18.03 0.99
C ARG A 61 1.52 18.82 1.61
N GLY A 62 1.93 19.93 0.99
CA GLY A 62 3.06 20.74 1.44
C GLY A 62 4.36 19.92 1.49
N ALA A 63 5.00 19.88 2.65
CA ALA A 63 6.26 19.16 2.86
C ALA A 63 6.09 17.65 3.06
N ARG A 64 4.87 17.14 3.28
CA ARG A 64 4.63 15.71 3.50
C ARG A 64 4.97 14.91 2.25
N THR A 65 5.50 13.70 2.41
CA THR A 65 5.78 12.82 1.26
C THR A 65 4.47 12.42 0.57
N LEU A 66 4.58 11.94 -0.67
CA LEU A 66 3.41 11.45 -1.38
C LEU A 66 2.89 10.17 -0.71
N GLU A 67 3.78 9.26 -0.33
CA GLU A 67 3.43 8.01 0.35
C GLU A 67 2.66 8.26 1.65
N ASP A 68 3.12 9.17 2.50
CA ASP A 68 2.47 9.47 3.79
C ASP A 68 1.04 10.01 3.57
N CYS A 69 0.88 10.92 2.60
CA CYS A 69 -0.44 11.46 2.28
C CYS A 69 -1.38 10.38 1.74
N GLN A 70 -0.89 9.54 0.83
CA GLN A 70 -1.70 8.47 0.24
C GLN A 70 -2.11 7.44 1.28
N ALA A 71 -1.21 7.08 2.21
CA ALA A 71 -1.52 6.15 3.29
C ALA A 71 -2.65 6.67 4.19
N GLU A 72 -2.60 7.94 4.59
CA GLU A 72 -3.64 8.58 5.39
C GLU A 72 -4.99 8.62 4.66
N VAL A 73 -4.99 9.09 3.41
CA VAL A 73 -6.21 9.22 2.61
C VAL A 73 -6.84 7.86 2.31
N ARG A 74 -6.03 6.85 1.97
CA ARG A 74 -6.52 5.49 1.71
C ARG A 74 -7.04 4.81 2.97
N GLY A 75 -6.48 5.11 4.14
CA GLY A 75 -7.05 4.68 5.42
C GLY A 75 -8.47 5.24 5.64
N GLN A 76 -8.67 6.52 5.33
CA GLN A 76 -10.01 7.15 5.43
C GLN A 76 -10.99 6.59 4.39
N LEU A 77 -10.52 6.29 3.17
CA LEU A 77 -11.35 5.66 2.14
C LEU A 77 -11.71 4.21 2.51
N ALA A 78 -10.80 3.45 3.12
CA ALA A 78 -11.08 2.10 3.61
C ALA A 78 -12.14 2.09 4.70
N LEU A 79 -12.09 3.04 5.64
CA LEU A 79 -13.14 3.21 6.65
C LEU A 79 -14.49 3.62 6.05
N ALA A 80 -14.50 4.27 4.89
CA ALA A 80 -15.71 4.80 4.28
C ALA A 80 -16.39 3.85 3.30
N LEU A 81 -15.60 3.08 2.55
CA LEU A 81 -16.07 2.21 1.48
C LEU A 81 -15.98 0.71 1.83
N ASP A 82 -15.15 0.33 2.80
CA ASP A 82 -14.95 -1.05 3.23
C ASP A 82 -14.71 -1.99 2.03
N GLU A 83 -15.62 -2.94 1.77
CA GLU A 83 -15.55 -3.88 0.64
C GLU A 83 -15.69 -3.22 -0.74
N ASP A 84 -16.32 -2.04 -0.83
CA ASP A 84 -16.48 -1.30 -2.09
C ASP A 84 -15.20 -0.51 -2.47
N LEU A 85 -14.15 -0.56 -1.64
CA LEU A 85 -12.89 0.12 -1.92
C LEU A 85 -12.16 -0.54 -3.11
N PRO A 86 -11.82 0.20 -4.18
CA PRO A 86 -11.05 -0.34 -5.30
C PRO A 86 -9.70 -0.89 -4.85
N ASP A 87 -9.31 -2.06 -5.39
CA ASP A 87 -8.07 -2.77 -5.05
C ASP A 87 -6.81 -1.88 -5.10
N ALA A 88 -6.73 -0.98 -6.10
CA ALA A 88 -5.59 -0.07 -6.26
C ALA A 88 -5.47 0.99 -5.13
N LEU A 89 -6.55 1.24 -4.39
CA LEU A 89 -6.63 2.18 -3.28
C LEU A 89 -6.58 1.50 -1.92
N ARG A 90 -6.53 0.17 -1.86
CA ARG A 90 -6.40 -0.53 -0.58
C ARG A 90 -5.08 -0.12 0.11
N PRO A 91 -5.11 0.13 1.42
CA PRO A 91 -3.90 0.32 2.21
C PRO A 91 -2.95 -0.88 2.07
N VAL A 92 -1.65 -0.61 2.14
CA VAL A 92 -0.62 -1.66 2.11
C VAL A 92 -0.90 -2.66 3.24
N GLY A 93 -0.97 -3.95 2.90
CA GLY A 93 -1.28 -5.03 3.85
C GLY A 93 -2.78 -5.36 4.02
N MET A 94 -3.69 -4.63 3.35
CA MET A 94 -5.13 -4.94 3.31
C MET A 94 -5.55 -5.68 2.03
N ALA A 95 -4.76 -5.64 0.97
CA ALA A 95 -5.04 -6.39 -0.26
C ALA A 95 -4.42 -7.79 -0.19
N GLY A 96 -5.14 -8.79 -0.72
CA GLY A 96 -4.61 -10.11 -1.04
C GLY A 96 -3.57 -10.00 -2.17
N ASP A 97 -2.38 -9.47 -1.86
CA ASP A 97 -1.30 -9.14 -2.78
C ASP A 97 -0.62 -10.39 -3.38
N CYS A 98 -1.29 -11.52 -3.40
CA CYS A 98 -0.81 -12.78 -3.95
C CYS A 98 -1.10 -12.82 -5.46
N GLN A 99 -0.13 -12.45 -6.27
CA GLN A 99 -0.22 -12.59 -7.73
C GLN A 99 0.50 -13.85 -8.20
N MET A 100 -0.02 -14.51 -9.23
CA MET A 100 0.69 -15.61 -9.91
C MET A 100 1.87 -15.03 -10.69
N THR A 101 3.09 -15.28 -10.24
CA THR A 101 4.33 -14.93 -10.93
C THR A 101 4.98 -16.18 -11.53
N GLN A 102 5.69 -16.04 -12.65
CA GLN A 102 6.47 -17.14 -13.20
C GLN A 102 7.66 -17.42 -12.27
N ALA A 103 7.70 -18.62 -11.70
CA ALA A 103 8.66 -19.00 -10.67
C ALA A 103 9.56 -20.15 -11.14
N THR A 104 10.39 -19.88 -12.15
CA THR A 104 11.26 -20.88 -12.80
C THR A 104 12.21 -21.59 -11.83
N GLU A 105 12.47 -21.02 -10.65
CA GLU A 105 13.39 -21.56 -9.64
C GLU A 105 12.78 -22.62 -8.71
N ARG A 106 11.44 -22.79 -8.64
CA ARG A 106 10.79 -23.74 -7.70
C ARG A 106 10.17 -24.97 -8.36
N GLY A 107 10.53 -25.28 -9.60
CA GLY A 107 10.07 -26.50 -10.29
C GLY A 107 8.60 -26.50 -10.72
N SER A 108 7.89 -25.37 -10.57
CA SER A 108 6.55 -25.12 -11.14
C SER A 108 6.59 -23.83 -11.96
N PRO A 109 6.01 -23.78 -13.17
CA PRO A 109 6.09 -22.60 -14.03
C PRO A 109 5.41 -21.36 -13.44
N TYR A 110 4.57 -21.52 -12.42
CA TYR A 110 3.87 -20.44 -11.75
C TYR A 110 3.88 -20.64 -10.23
N GLY A 111 4.04 -19.54 -9.48
CA GLY A 111 3.94 -19.49 -8.02
C GLY A 111 3.23 -18.22 -7.57
N LEU A 112 2.52 -18.28 -6.45
CA LEU A 112 1.90 -17.10 -5.85
C LEU A 112 2.96 -16.29 -5.10
N GLN A 113 3.11 -15.02 -5.45
CA GLN A 113 3.95 -14.07 -4.74
C GLN A 113 3.06 -13.06 -4.02
N CYS A 114 3.03 -13.17 -2.69
CA CYS A 114 2.30 -12.28 -1.81
C CYS A 114 3.26 -11.21 -1.26
N GLY A 115 2.90 -9.93 -1.39
CA GLY A 115 3.67 -8.83 -0.79
C GLY A 115 3.76 -7.59 -1.69
N PRO A 116 4.41 -6.51 -1.20
CA PRO A 116 4.55 -5.26 -1.93
C PRO A 116 5.18 -5.53 -3.30
N GLN A 117 4.47 -5.12 -4.34
CA GLN A 117 4.90 -5.30 -5.72
C GLN A 117 6.20 -4.51 -5.96
N SER A 118 7.32 -5.22 -6.02
CA SER A 118 8.52 -4.68 -6.63
C SER A 118 8.22 -4.47 -8.11
N ARG A 119 7.92 -3.22 -8.51
CA ARG A 119 7.99 -2.86 -9.91
C ARG A 119 9.46 -3.02 -10.30
N THR A 120 9.79 -4.15 -10.93
CA THR A 120 11.01 -4.20 -11.73
C THR A 120 10.84 -3.05 -12.72
N PRO A 121 11.68 -2.02 -12.70
CA PRO A 121 11.62 -1.01 -13.74
C PRO A 121 11.73 -1.79 -15.04
N ALA A 122 10.69 -1.73 -15.87
CA ALA A 122 10.80 -2.23 -17.23
C ALA A 122 12.08 -1.56 -17.76
N ALA A 123 13.09 -2.36 -18.13
CA ALA A 123 14.27 -1.84 -18.77
C ALA A 123 13.75 -0.90 -19.85
N SER A 124 14.03 0.41 -19.70
CA SER A 124 13.40 1.40 -20.55
C SER A 124 13.72 0.98 -21.99
N SER A 125 12.73 0.49 -22.72
CA SER A 125 12.81 0.50 -24.17
C SER A 125 12.70 1.96 -24.51
N THR A 126 13.84 2.66 -24.55
CA THR A 126 13.89 4.02 -25.07
C THR A 126 13.13 4.01 -26.39
N PRO A 127 12.09 4.84 -26.56
CA PRO A 127 11.38 4.91 -27.82
C PRO A 127 12.40 5.18 -28.93
N GLN A 128 12.60 4.20 -29.83
CA GLN A 128 13.49 4.36 -30.97
C GLN A 128 12.73 5.05 -32.09
N GLU A 129 13.29 6.14 -32.61
CA GLU A 129 12.81 6.77 -33.82
C GLU A 129 13.12 5.85 -35.01
N LEU A 130 12.12 5.61 -35.87
CA LEU A 130 12.23 4.75 -37.05
C LEU A 130 12.07 5.60 -38.31
N ASP A 131 13.00 5.50 -39.27
CA ASP A 131 12.83 6.05 -40.62
C ASP A 131 12.19 4.97 -41.51
N CYS A 132 10.93 5.20 -41.89
CA CYS A 132 10.17 4.32 -42.78
C CYS A 132 10.10 4.94 -44.18
N ARG A 133 10.86 4.39 -45.13
CA ARG A 133 10.86 4.89 -46.52
C ARG A 133 10.09 3.95 -47.45
N PRO A 134 9.09 4.46 -48.21
CA PRO A 134 8.36 3.64 -49.16
C PRO A 134 9.26 3.28 -50.35
N ARG A 135 9.25 2.00 -50.73
CA ARG A 135 9.98 1.46 -51.89
C ARG A 135 8.96 0.83 -52.84
N PRO A 136 9.02 1.13 -54.15
CA PRO A 136 8.16 0.48 -55.12
C PRO A 136 8.55 -0.99 -55.22
N VAL A 137 7.56 -1.87 -55.14
CA VAL A 137 7.68 -3.31 -55.36
C VAL A 137 6.66 -3.72 -56.43
N GLU A 138 6.88 -4.84 -57.09
CA GLU A 138 5.97 -5.30 -58.13
C GLU A 138 4.56 -5.51 -57.53
N GLY A 139 3.60 -4.68 -57.93
CA GLY A 139 2.24 -4.68 -57.40
C GLY A 139 1.94 -3.71 -56.25
N GLY A 140 2.87 -2.83 -55.84
CA GLY A 140 2.57 -1.80 -54.84
C GLY A 140 3.78 -1.09 -54.24
N PHE A 141 3.65 -0.67 -52.97
CA PHE A 141 4.73 -0.08 -52.19
C PHE A 141 4.91 -0.87 -50.90
N SER A 142 6.16 -1.19 -50.54
CA SER A 142 6.50 -1.72 -49.22
C SER A 142 7.20 -0.62 -48.41
N SER A 143 7.00 -0.62 -47.09
CA SER A 143 7.71 0.25 -46.16
C SER A 143 8.65 -0.59 -45.30
N GLU A 144 9.95 -0.50 -45.56
CA GLU A 144 10.96 -0.99 -44.62
C GLU A 144 11.28 0.14 -43.64
N CYS A 145 11.06 -0.12 -42.35
CA CYS A 145 11.41 0.80 -41.27
C CYS A 145 12.75 0.38 -40.67
N ARG A 146 13.72 1.30 -40.61
CA ARG A 146 15.00 1.08 -39.93
C ARG A 146 15.13 2.04 -38.75
N PRO A 147 15.74 1.60 -37.62
CA PRO A 147 16.07 2.50 -36.55
C PRO A 147 17.00 3.60 -37.07
N VAL A 148 16.69 4.83 -36.68
CA VAL A 148 17.58 5.96 -36.94
C VAL A 148 18.77 5.76 -36.00
N ASP A 149 19.89 5.27 -36.52
CA ASP A 149 21.13 5.19 -35.75
C ASP A 149 21.43 6.57 -35.16
N GLU A 150 21.87 6.59 -33.90
CA GLU A 150 22.16 7.82 -33.13
C GLU A 150 22.83 8.84 -34.02
N ALA A 151 22.14 9.96 -34.19
CA ALA A 151 22.46 11.00 -35.16
C ALA A 151 23.98 11.25 -35.24
N GLU A 152 24.62 10.72 -36.29
CA GLU A 152 25.78 11.40 -36.86
C GLU A 152 25.32 12.85 -37.04
N SER A 153 25.96 13.75 -36.31
CA SER A 153 25.64 15.16 -36.21
C SER A 153 25.86 15.84 -37.57
N LYS A 154 24.96 15.58 -38.52
CA LYS A 154 24.91 16.22 -39.85
C LYS A 154 24.13 17.53 -39.77
N GLY A 155 24.38 18.31 -38.73
CA GLY A 155 23.95 19.70 -38.63
C GLY A 155 25.01 20.62 -39.25
N LEU A 156 24.59 21.70 -39.91
CA LEU A 156 25.52 22.76 -40.34
C LEU A 156 26.20 23.38 -39.11
N SER A 157 27.51 23.24 -39.01
CA SER A 157 28.31 23.96 -38.01
C SER A 157 28.57 25.39 -38.51
N LEU A 158 27.88 26.36 -37.89
CA LEU A 158 28.15 27.77 -38.10
C LEU A 158 29.34 28.17 -37.21
N ARG A 159 30.51 28.37 -37.82
CA ARG A 159 31.62 29.06 -37.17
C ARG A 159 31.31 30.56 -37.16
N LEU A 160 30.68 31.02 -36.09
CA LEU A 160 30.79 32.44 -35.70
C LEU A 160 32.23 32.66 -35.24
N TRP A 161 32.80 33.83 -35.55
CA TRP A 161 34.17 34.26 -35.22
C TRP A 161 35.24 33.88 -36.26
N GLY A 162 35.27 34.68 -37.33
CA GLY A 162 36.50 35.00 -38.07
C GLY A 162 37.04 36.36 -37.60
N GLY A 163 38.36 36.44 -37.45
CA GLY A 163 39.14 37.66 -37.14
C GLY A 163 40.28 37.30 -36.19
N LYS A 164 41.55 37.59 -36.45
CA LYS A 164 42.19 38.50 -37.41
C LYS A 164 43.65 38.06 -37.53
N ASP A 165 44.21 38.17 -38.73
CA ASP A 165 45.66 38.06 -38.97
C ASP A 165 46.41 39.13 -38.17
N ASP A 166 47.40 38.70 -37.38
CA ASP A 166 48.69 39.37 -37.13
C ASP A 166 49.77 38.29 -37.02
#